data_AF-A0A0B6S593-F1
#
_entry.id   AF-A0A0B6S593-F1
#
_cell.length_a   1.000
_cell.length_b   1.000
_cell.length_c   1.000
_cell.angle_alpha   90.00
_cell.angle_beta   90.00
_cell.angle_gamma   90.00
#
_symmetry.space_group_name_H-M   'P 1'
#
loop_
_entity.id
_entity.type
_entity.pdbx_description
1 polymer ?
#
loop_
_entity_poly.entity_id
_entity_poly.type
_entity_poly.pdbx_seq_one_letter_code
_entity_poly.pdbx_strand_id
1 'polypeptide(L)'
;MYDTKTIKLDWVLKFARAKEKFDYLVNEAIRSPVAKEVLERKLVPYKDSVTLLDCADICGNDTASLHHHFQFQLAAVDGSFGQKINVFLHDLERRGAPDDLTGALGSFNFYAALGHARFHWDVESRRTRAEVKGIWVYVKDNYTFTDRQGDRSQYLGHWSSDGVIVIPLDAVAATSPYVPYVESSVTLPYINASVALGSPVIKGDVYYPVHNSDFRKWAIRHHRGGDFVIYSDRRYVPVVPPITINL
;
A
#
# COMPACT_ATOMS: atom_id res chain seq x y z
N MET A 1 -13.51 7.70 -0.33
CA MET A 1 -13.02 9.09 -0.51
C MET A 1 -11.57 9.05 -0.98
N TYR A 2 -11.12 10.00 -1.80
CA TYR A 2 -9.71 10.09 -2.22
C TYR A 2 -9.05 11.33 -1.62
N ASP A 3 -7.91 11.14 -0.95
CA ASP A 3 -7.02 12.22 -0.55
C ASP A 3 -5.85 12.28 -1.53
N THR A 4 -5.71 13.40 -2.22
CA THR A 4 -4.65 13.63 -3.22
C THR A 4 -3.72 14.78 -2.84
N LYS A 5 -3.86 15.31 -1.61
CA LYS A 5 -3.24 16.58 -1.20
C LYS A 5 -2.28 16.43 -0.02
N THR A 6 -2.57 15.53 0.92
CA THR A 6 -1.81 15.41 2.17
C THR A 6 -0.39 14.89 1.95
N ILE A 7 -0.24 13.84 1.15
CA ILE A 7 1.06 13.20 0.92
C ILE A 7 1.67 13.69 -0.39
N LYS A 8 2.95 14.09 -0.34
CA LYS A 8 3.73 14.49 -1.50
C LYS A 8 4.84 13.50 -1.79
N LEU A 9 5.02 13.13 -3.05
CA LEU A 9 6.04 12.20 -3.49
C LEU A 9 7.44 12.71 -3.10
N ASP A 10 7.68 14.01 -3.23
CA ASP A 10 8.94 14.65 -2.81
C ASP A 10 9.24 14.46 -1.32
N TRP A 11 8.20 14.50 -0.47
CA TRP A 11 8.36 14.24 0.96
C TRP A 11 8.67 12.76 1.23
N VAL A 12 7.94 11.84 0.59
CA VAL A 12 8.17 10.39 0.70
C VAL A 12 9.60 10.02 0.28
N LEU A 13 10.14 10.64 -0.76
CA LEU A 13 11.48 10.35 -1.27
C LEU A 13 12.63 10.89 -0.40
N LYS A 14 12.34 11.64 0.67
CA LYS A 14 13.35 12.01 1.67
C LYS A 14 13.78 10.83 2.54
N PHE A 15 12.95 9.78 2.60
CA PHE A 15 13.23 8.57 3.37
C PHE A 15 14.02 7.58 2.52
N ALA A 16 15.22 7.22 2.96
CA ALA A 16 16.14 6.36 2.20
C ALA A 16 15.50 5.04 1.73
N ARG A 17 14.74 4.37 2.62
CA ARG A 17 14.05 3.11 2.29
C ARG A 17 13.00 3.27 1.19
N ALA A 18 12.28 4.39 1.18
CA ALA A 18 11.28 4.67 0.16
C ALA A 18 11.97 5.03 -1.16
N LYS A 19 13.04 5.82 -1.10
CA LYS A 19 13.85 6.16 -2.28
C LYS A 19 14.42 4.92 -2.96
N GLU A 20 14.95 3.96 -2.19
CA GLU A 20 15.47 2.70 -2.72
C GLU A 20 14.39 1.92 -3.48
N LYS A 21 13.17 1.83 -2.94
CA LYS A 21 12.05 1.15 -3.62
C LYS A 21 11.55 1.91 -4.85
N PHE A 22 11.57 3.24 -4.82
CA PHE A 22 11.28 4.06 -5.99
C PHE A 22 12.31 3.81 -7.10
N ASP A 23 13.60 3.83 -6.78
CA ASP A 23 14.68 3.60 -7.74
C ASP A 23 14.58 2.18 -8.31
N TYR A 24 14.35 1.17 -7.48
CA TYR A 24 14.10 -0.21 -7.91
C TYR A 24 12.91 -0.31 -8.88
N LEU A 25 11.79 0.35 -8.55
CA LEU A 25 10.61 0.35 -9.41
C LEU A 25 10.94 0.87 -10.81
N VAL A 26 11.54 2.06 -10.87
CA VAL A 26 11.82 2.79 -12.11
C VAL A 26 12.93 2.15 -12.95
N ASN A 27 13.96 1.60 -12.31
CA ASN A 27 15.12 1.08 -13.04
C ASN A 27 14.97 -0.39 -13.41
N GLU A 28 14.31 -1.19 -12.56
CA GLU A 28 14.30 -2.65 -12.69
C GLU A 28 12.88 -3.22 -12.82
N ALA A 29 12.00 -2.95 -11.86
CA ALA A 29 10.73 -3.68 -11.75
C ALA A 29 9.79 -3.46 -12.95
N ILE A 30 9.78 -2.25 -13.51
CA ILE A 30 8.97 -1.94 -14.71
C ILE A 30 9.38 -2.75 -15.95
N ARG A 31 10.57 -3.36 -15.95
CA ARG A 31 11.08 -4.19 -17.05
C ARG A 31 10.85 -5.69 -16.84
N SER A 32 10.27 -6.09 -15.71
CA SER A 32 10.00 -7.50 -15.42
C SER A 32 9.06 -8.13 -16.46
N PRO A 33 9.11 -9.45 -16.69
CA PRO A 33 8.21 -10.14 -17.61
C PRO A 33 6.72 -9.86 -17.29
N VAL A 34 6.36 -9.90 -16.01
CA VAL A 34 4.99 -9.61 -15.54
C VAL A 34 4.57 -8.19 -15.89
N ALA A 35 5.44 -7.20 -15.69
CA ALA A 35 5.15 -5.82 -16.07
C ALA A 35 4.91 -5.67 -17.58
N LYS A 36 5.71 -6.37 -18.41
CA LYS A 36 5.54 -6.38 -19.88
C LYS A 36 4.23 -7.02 -20.31
N GLU A 37 3.82 -8.12 -19.70
CA GLU A 37 2.52 -8.76 -19.98
C GLU A 37 1.34 -7.84 -19.61
N VAL A 38 1.43 -7.13 -18.49
CA VAL A 38 0.38 -6.16 -18.12
C VAL A 38 0.35 -5.01 -19.10
N LEU A 39 1.52 -4.47 -19.49
CA LEU A 39 1.61 -3.41 -20.51
C LEU A 39 1.04 -3.85 -21.85
N GLU A 40 1.34 -5.08 -22.31
CA GLU A 40 0.78 -5.65 -23.53
C GLU A 40 -0.75 -5.61 -23.48
N ARG A 41 -1.37 -6.17 -22.44
CA ARG A 41 -2.83 -6.14 -22.28
C ARG A 41 -3.41 -4.73 -22.29
N LYS A 42 -2.71 -3.75 -21.73
CA LYS A 42 -3.14 -2.34 -21.69
C LYS A 42 -2.95 -1.62 -23.03
N LEU A 43 -1.99 -2.04 -23.85
CA LEU A 43 -1.62 -1.39 -25.12
C LEU A 43 -2.33 -1.99 -26.34
N VAL A 44 -2.69 -3.29 -26.31
CA VAL A 44 -3.40 -3.97 -27.43
C VAL A 44 -4.61 -3.18 -27.94
N PRO A 45 -5.49 -2.60 -27.09
CA PRO A 45 -6.65 -1.85 -27.58
C PRO A 45 -6.32 -0.64 -28.45
N TYR A 46 -5.09 -0.12 -28.37
CA TYR A 46 -4.66 1.12 -29.04
C TYR A 46 -3.80 0.86 -30.28
N LYS A 47 -3.35 -0.38 -30.50
CA LYS A 47 -2.26 -0.71 -31.44
C LYS A 47 -2.53 -0.32 -32.90
N ASP A 48 -3.78 -0.36 -33.33
CA ASP A 48 -4.20 -0.05 -34.70
C ASP A 48 -4.95 1.29 -34.80
N SER A 49 -5.14 1.99 -33.67
CA SER A 49 -5.96 3.20 -33.58
C SER A 49 -5.13 4.47 -33.51
N VAL A 50 -3.93 4.41 -32.92
CA VAL A 50 -3.09 5.58 -32.68
C VAL A 50 -1.62 5.28 -32.93
N THR A 51 -0.88 6.28 -33.38
CA THR A 51 0.59 6.24 -33.47
C THR A 51 1.25 6.66 -32.16
N LEU A 52 0.55 7.45 -31.36
CA LEU A 52 0.99 8.00 -30.08
C LEU A 52 -0.14 7.86 -29.07
N LEU A 53 0.18 7.33 -27.89
CA LEU A 53 -0.72 7.29 -26.75
C LEU A 53 -0.09 8.08 -25.61
N ASP A 54 -0.72 9.19 -25.24
CA ASP A 54 -0.47 9.88 -23.98
C ASP A 54 -1.63 9.61 -23.02
N CYS A 55 -1.35 8.99 -21.89
CA CYS A 55 -2.39 8.67 -20.92
C CYS A 55 -3.00 9.91 -20.26
N ALA A 56 -2.33 11.07 -20.33
CA ALA A 56 -2.90 12.34 -19.87
C ALA A 56 -4.11 12.78 -20.71
N ASP A 57 -4.17 12.40 -21.99
CA ASP A 57 -5.32 12.73 -22.87
C ASP A 57 -6.60 11.99 -22.46
N ILE A 58 -6.45 10.84 -21.80
CA ILE A 58 -7.57 9.98 -21.37
C ILE A 58 -7.93 10.24 -19.90
N CYS A 59 -6.92 10.31 -19.02
CA CYS A 59 -7.13 10.41 -17.57
C CYS A 59 -7.06 11.84 -17.03
N GLY A 60 -6.61 12.81 -17.84
CA GLY A 60 -6.32 14.16 -17.36
C GLY A 60 -5.36 14.13 -16.18
N ASN A 61 -5.62 14.98 -15.18
CA ASN A 61 -4.86 15.04 -13.93
C ASN A 61 -5.39 14.14 -12.80
N ASP A 62 -6.30 13.20 -13.10
CA ASP A 62 -6.84 12.29 -12.10
C ASP A 62 -5.94 11.05 -11.92
N THR A 63 -5.25 10.98 -10.78
CA THR A 63 -4.41 9.83 -10.40
C THR A 63 -5.22 8.57 -10.16
N ALA A 64 -6.48 8.66 -9.68
CA ALA A 64 -7.31 7.48 -9.47
C ALA A 64 -7.73 6.85 -10.81
N SER A 65 -8.17 7.67 -11.77
CA SER A 65 -8.42 7.21 -13.15
C SER A 65 -7.16 6.63 -13.80
N LEU A 66 -6.02 7.30 -13.68
CA LEU A 66 -4.74 6.78 -14.19
C LEU A 66 -4.38 5.42 -13.58
N HIS A 67 -4.58 5.26 -12.27
CA HIS A 67 -4.35 4.00 -11.56
C HIS A 67 -5.25 2.89 -12.08
N HIS A 68 -6.54 3.16 -12.23
CA HIS A 68 -7.50 2.16 -12.70
C HIS A 68 -7.19 1.68 -14.13
N HIS A 69 -6.91 2.63 -15.03
CA HIS A 69 -6.79 2.33 -16.45
C HIS A 69 -5.38 1.86 -16.84
N PHE A 70 -4.32 2.45 -16.30
CA PHE A 70 -2.97 2.35 -16.85
C PHE A 70 -1.90 1.87 -15.86
N GLN A 71 -2.24 1.56 -14.61
CA GLN A 71 -1.30 0.93 -13.69
C GLN A 71 -0.86 -0.43 -14.23
N PHE A 72 0.45 -0.68 -14.18
CA PHE A 72 1.02 -1.93 -14.69
C PHE A 72 2.09 -2.56 -13.80
N GLN A 73 2.68 -1.81 -12.88
CA GLN A 73 3.65 -2.33 -11.92
C GLN A 73 3.55 -1.63 -10.56
N LEU A 74 4.02 -2.28 -9.50
CA LEU A 74 4.16 -1.70 -8.17
C LEU A 74 5.48 -2.12 -7.50
N ALA A 75 5.91 -1.36 -6.51
CA ALA A 75 6.95 -1.75 -5.56
C ALA A 75 6.48 -1.45 -4.14
N ALA A 76 6.46 -2.48 -3.29
CA ALA A 76 6.05 -2.35 -1.90
C ALA A 76 7.14 -1.69 -1.06
N VAL A 77 6.74 -0.69 -0.28
CA VAL A 77 7.55 -0.07 0.77
C VAL A 77 7.09 -0.64 2.09
N ASP A 78 7.98 -1.43 2.68
CA ASP A 78 7.77 -2.24 3.86
C ASP A 78 6.74 -3.38 3.65
N GLY A 79 6.95 -4.50 4.34
CA GLY A 79 6.17 -5.73 4.18
C GLY A 79 4.72 -5.66 4.70
N SER A 80 4.06 -6.82 4.79
CA SER A 80 2.70 -6.91 5.34
C SER A 80 2.63 -6.37 6.78
N PHE A 81 1.43 -6.01 7.25
CA PHE A 81 1.23 -5.52 8.62
C PHE A 81 1.81 -6.47 9.70
N GLY A 82 1.71 -7.79 9.51
CA GLY A 82 2.33 -8.78 10.41
C GLY A 82 3.86 -8.77 10.36
N GLN A 83 4.46 -8.55 9.19
CA GLN A 83 5.92 -8.34 9.06
C GLN A 83 6.34 -7.01 9.72
N LYS A 84 5.49 -5.98 9.65
CA LYS A 84 5.70 -4.69 10.32
C LYS A 84 5.64 -4.78 11.82
N ILE A 85 4.78 -5.61 12.41
CA ILE A 85 4.77 -5.83 13.87
C ILE A 85 6.14 -6.32 14.33
N ASN A 86 6.74 -7.30 13.65
CA ASN A 86 8.06 -7.81 14.05
C ASN A 86 9.16 -6.75 13.89
N VAL A 87 9.10 -5.94 12.83
CA VAL A 87 10.03 -4.81 12.65
C VAL A 87 9.78 -3.72 13.70
N PHE A 88 8.53 -3.39 13.99
CA PHE A 88 8.10 -2.42 14.98
C PHE A 88 8.51 -2.82 16.39
N LEU A 89 8.36 -4.09 16.76
CA LEU A 89 8.85 -4.64 18.03
C LEU A 89 10.37 -4.51 18.12
N HIS A 90 11.09 -4.84 17.05
CA HIS A 90 12.55 -4.68 17.02
C HIS A 90 13.03 -3.21 17.02
N ASP A 91 12.28 -2.28 16.42
CA ASP A 91 12.62 -0.86 16.39
C ASP A 91 12.25 -0.17 17.71
N LEU A 92 11.14 -0.56 18.34
CA LEU A 92 10.75 -0.14 19.68
C LEU A 92 11.77 -0.59 20.73
N GLU A 93 12.32 -1.81 20.60
CA GLU A 93 13.42 -2.32 21.43
C GLU A 93 14.73 -1.54 21.26
N ARG A 94 14.96 -0.89 20.10
CA ARG A 94 16.26 -0.29 19.75
C ARG A 94 16.28 1.24 19.73
N ARG A 95 15.19 1.94 19.42
CA ARG A 95 15.18 3.40 19.11
C ARG A 95 13.93 4.20 19.47
N GLY A 96 12.87 3.59 20.01
CA GLY A 96 11.63 4.31 20.27
C GLY A 96 10.78 4.57 19.01
N ALA A 97 9.63 5.21 19.20
CA ALA A 97 8.48 5.40 18.29
C ALA A 97 8.75 5.37 16.75
N PRO A 98 7.78 4.89 15.94
CA PRO A 98 7.96 4.76 14.50
C PRO A 98 8.15 6.13 13.86
N ASP A 99 8.93 6.19 12.78
CA ASP A 99 9.20 7.44 12.08
C ASP A 99 7.97 8.02 11.34
N ASP A 100 8.05 9.29 10.96
CA ASP A 100 6.93 10.02 10.34
C ASP A 100 6.36 9.32 9.10
N LEU A 101 7.21 8.65 8.30
CA LEU A 101 6.75 7.91 7.12
C LEU A 101 5.88 6.71 7.51
N THR A 102 6.31 5.95 8.53
CA THR A 102 5.54 4.82 9.04
C THR A 102 4.24 5.29 9.70
N GLY A 103 4.29 6.40 10.44
CA GLY A 103 3.10 7.00 11.06
C GLY A 103 2.08 7.50 10.04
N ALA A 104 2.53 8.08 8.93
CA ALA A 104 1.67 8.73 7.94
C ALA A 104 1.15 7.82 6.82
N LEU A 105 1.79 6.67 6.56
CA LEU A 105 1.43 5.78 5.44
C LEU A 105 1.42 4.29 5.80
N GLY A 106 1.79 3.91 7.03
CA GLY A 106 1.91 2.50 7.40
C GLY A 106 2.74 1.73 6.35
N SER A 107 2.20 0.63 5.82
CA SER A 107 2.71 -0.03 4.59
C SER A 107 2.07 0.57 3.35
N PHE A 108 2.87 1.01 2.38
CA PHE A 108 2.35 1.57 1.13
C PHE A 108 3.10 1.03 -0.08
N ASN A 109 2.61 1.32 -1.28
CA ASN A 109 3.31 0.95 -2.50
C ASN A 109 3.55 2.19 -3.37
N PHE A 110 4.70 2.19 -4.06
CA PHE A 110 4.83 2.96 -5.29
C PHE A 110 4.16 2.21 -6.43
N TYR A 111 3.47 2.93 -7.29
CA TYR A 111 2.84 2.39 -8.49
C TYR A 111 3.42 3.07 -9.72
N ALA A 112 3.64 2.28 -10.76
CA ALA A 112 3.94 2.76 -12.11
C ALA A 112 2.71 2.59 -12.99
N ALA A 113 2.31 3.67 -13.65
CA ALA A 113 1.31 3.68 -14.70
C ALA A 113 1.92 4.14 -16.02
N LEU A 114 1.33 3.69 -17.13
CA LEU A 114 1.73 4.14 -18.45
C LEU A 114 1.63 5.67 -18.54
N GLY A 115 2.69 6.31 -19.03
CA GLY A 115 2.69 7.74 -19.35
C GLY A 115 2.53 7.92 -20.85
N HIS A 116 3.50 7.42 -21.61
CA HIS A 116 3.57 7.62 -23.05
C HIS A 116 4.03 6.34 -23.76
N ALA A 117 3.29 5.93 -24.80
CA ALA A 117 3.69 4.87 -25.74
C ALA A 117 3.63 5.35 -27.19
N ARG A 118 4.63 4.95 -27.99
CA ARG A 118 4.61 5.11 -29.46
C ARG A 118 4.43 3.77 -30.14
N PHE A 119 3.54 3.71 -31.11
CA PHE A 119 3.28 2.52 -31.92
C PHE A 119 3.92 2.68 -33.30
N HIS A 120 4.50 1.61 -33.80
CA HIS A 120 4.98 1.53 -35.17
C HIS A 120 4.90 0.08 -35.68
N TRP A 121 4.72 -0.07 -36.98
CA TRP A 121 4.76 -1.38 -37.62
C TRP A 121 6.20 -1.87 -37.73
N ASP A 122 6.48 -3.05 -37.18
CA ASP A 122 7.77 -3.72 -37.31
C ASP A 122 7.70 -4.70 -38.50
N VAL A 123 8.48 -4.39 -39.54
CA VAL A 123 8.51 -5.14 -40.79
C VAL A 123 9.09 -6.54 -40.60
N GLU A 124 10.08 -6.71 -39.72
CA GLU A 124 10.75 -7.99 -39.49
C GLU A 124 9.85 -8.96 -38.72
N SER A 125 9.25 -8.48 -37.63
CA SER A 125 8.34 -9.31 -36.82
C SER A 125 6.92 -9.41 -37.38
N ARG A 126 6.59 -8.59 -38.39
CA ARG A 126 5.24 -8.44 -38.98
C ARG A 126 4.17 -8.19 -37.92
N ARG A 127 4.49 -7.37 -36.93
CA ARG A 127 3.64 -7.02 -35.78
C ARG A 127 3.74 -5.54 -35.46
N THR A 128 2.74 -5.01 -34.76
CA THR A 128 2.82 -3.66 -34.21
C THR A 128 3.72 -3.68 -32.98
N ARG A 129 4.72 -2.82 -32.96
CA ARG A 129 5.63 -2.64 -31.83
C ARG A 129 5.26 -1.37 -31.07
N ALA A 130 5.13 -1.49 -29.76
CA ALA A 130 4.92 -0.37 -28.86
C ALA A 130 6.20 -0.07 -28.05
N GLU A 131 6.60 1.19 -28.05
CA GLU A 131 7.71 1.72 -27.25
C GLU A 131 7.18 2.60 -26.13
N VAL A 132 7.25 2.11 -24.89
CA VAL A 132 6.94 2.90 -23.70
C VAL A 132 8.15 3.76 -23.35
N LYS A 133 8.00 5.08 -23.49
CA LYS A 133 9.07 6.07 -23.31
C LYS A 133 8.98 6.86 -22.01
N GLY A 134 7.86 6.76 -21.32
CA GLY A 134 7.68 7.40 -20.04
C GLY A 134 6.54 6.79 -19.24
N ILE A 135 6.67 6.90 -17.94
CA ILE A 135 5.71 6.39 -16.95
C ILE A 135 5.37 7.49 -15.95
N TRP A 136 4.21 7.34 -15.33
CA TRP A 136 3.85 8.10 -14.14
C TRP A 136 4.09 7.25 -12.91
N VAL A 137 4.76 7.82 -11.91
CA VAL A 137 5.00 7.17 -10.62
C VAL A 137 4.33 7.96 -9.51
N TYR A 138 3.65 7.26 -8.61
CA TYR A 138 2.93 7.84 -7.47
C TYR A 138 2.84 6.82 -6.33
N VAL A 139 2.55 7.31 -5.13
CA VAL A 139 2.19 6.49 -3.97
C VAL A 139 0.69 6.31 -3.93
N LYS A 140 0.24 5.12 -3.54
CA LYS A 140 -1.14 4.88 -3.11
C LYS A 140 -1.15 4.05 -1.85
N ASP A 141 -2.00 4.45 -0.91
CA ASP A 141 -2.26 3.71 0.31
C ASP A 141 -3.77 3.62 0.60
N ASN A 142 -4.21 2.48 1.10
CA ASN A 142 -5.60 2.21 1.44
C ASN A 142 -5.77 2.30 2.96
N TYR A 143 -6.29 3.43 3.43
CA TYR A 143 -6.77 3.58 4.80
C TYR A 143 -8.16 2.96 4.93
N THR A 144 -8.18 1.64 5.09
CA THR A 144 -9.41 0.87 5.27
C THR A 144 -9.34 0.00 6.52
N PHE A 145 -10.44 -0.02 7.27
CA PHE A 145 -10.60 -0.90 8.44
C PHE A 145 -11.47 -2.11 8.07
N THR A 146 -11.33 -2.59 6.83
CA THR A 146 -12.05 -3.74 6.30
C THR A 146 -11.13 -4.95 6.23
N ASP A 147 -11.53 -6.02 6.88
CA ASP A 147 -10.87 -7.32 6.78
C ASP A 147 -11.29 -8.01 5.46
N ARG A 148 -10.45 -8.90 4.91
CA ARG A 148 -10.88 -9.69 3.74
C ARG A 148 -11.97 -10.67 4.17
N GLN A 149 -12.84 -11.05 3.24
CA GLN A 149 -13.92 -11.98 3.55
C GLN A 149 -13.34 -13.33 4.02
N GLY A 150 -13.68 -13.71 5.26
CA GLY A 150 -13.17 -14.93 5.90
C GLY A 150 -11.87 -14.73 6.70
N ASP A 151 -11.23 -13.57 6.60
CA ASP A 151 -10.07 -13.23 7.44
C ASP A 151 -10.51 -12.81 8.84
N ARG A 152 -9.60 -12.99 9.79
CA ARG A 152 -9.76 -12.48 11.16
C ARG A 152 -9.61 -10.99 11.19
N SER A 153 -10.24 -10.38 12.19
CA SER A 153 -10.12 -8.93 12.35
C SER A 153 -8.71 -8.52 12.73
N GLN A 154 -8.09 -7.68 11.91
CA GLN A 154 -6.71 -7.25 12.11
C GLN A 154 -6.56 -6.60 13.49
N TYR A 155 -5.59 -7.09 14.26
CA TYR A 155 -5.18 -6.51 15.52
C TYR A 155 -4.43 -5.20 15.30
N LEU A 156 -4.78 -4.15 16.04
CA LEU A 156 -4.25 -2.79 15.87
C LEU A 156 -3.43 -2.32 17.08
N GLY A 157 -3.10 -3.22 18.00
CA GLY A 157 -2.43 -2.90 19.27
C GLY A 157 -3.39 -2.90 20.45
N HIS A 158 -2.84 -2.65 21.65
CA HIS A 158 -3.61 -2.31 22.83
C HIS A 158 -3.57 -0.80 23.06
N TRP A 159 -4.74 -0.20 23.27
CA TRP A 159 -4.93 1.25 23.30
C TRP A 159 -5.37 1.69 24.69
N SER A 160 -4.86 2.84 25.11
CA SER A 160 -5.22 3.55 26.33
C SER A 160 -5.35 5.05 26.05
N SER A 161 -5.76 5.85 27.05
CA SER A 161 -5.68 7.31 26.96
C SER A 161 -4.25 7.82 26.79
N ASP A 162 -3.27 7.01 27.19
CA ASP A 162 -1.87 7.42 27.29
C ASP A 162 -1.04 6.92 26.09
N GLY A 163 -1.64 6.13 25.21
CA GLY A 163 -1.01 5.73 23.96
C GLY A 163 -1.43 4.36 23.45
N VAL A 164 -0.59 3.80 22.59
CA VAL A 164 -0.78 2.49 21.98
C VAL A 164 0.47 1.65 22.24
N ILE A 165 0.27 0.42 22.68
CA ILE A 165 1.31 -0.59 22.84
C ILE A 165 1.02 -1.79 21.97
N VAL A 166 2.05 -2.57 21.64
CA VAL A 166 1.90 -3.83 20.92
C VAL A 166 2.35 -4.96 21.82
N ILE A 167 1.43 -5.84 22.18
CA ILE A 167 1.75 -7.08 22.87
C ILE A 167 2.22 -8.13 21.84
N PRO A 168 3.46 -8.64 21.92
CA PRO A 168 4.01 -9.56 20.92
C PRO A 168 3.17 -10.83 20.72
N LEU A 169 2.65 -11.40 21.82
CA LEU A 169 1.85 -12.62 21.78
C LEU A 169 0.57 -12.44 20.97
N ASP A 170 -0.17 -11.34 21.20
CA ASP A 170 -1.38 -11.02 20.44
C ASP A 170 -1.09 -10.74 18.98
N ALA A 171 0.02 -10.08 18.73
CA ALA A 171 0.42 -9.73 17.38
C ALA A 171 0.78 -10.98 16.55
N VAL A 172 1.45 -11.96 17.16
CA VAL A 172 1.70 -13.28 16.55
C VAL A 172 0.39 -14.05 16.38
N ALA A 173 -0.46 -14.10 17.42
CA ALA A 173 -1.74 -14.79 17.39
C ALA A 173 -2.67 -14.27 16.29
N ALA A 174 -2.69 -12.95 16.06
CA ALA A 174 -3.47 -12.30 15.01
C ALA A 174 -3.06 -12.74 13.59
N THR A 175 -1.83 -13.21 13.41
CA THR A 175 -1.31 -13.69 12.12
C THR A 175 -1.37 -15.21 11.95
N SER A 176 -1.65 -15.96 13.02
CA SER A 176 -1.59 -17.43 13.01
C SER A 176 -2.94 -18.06 12.72
N PRO A 177 -3.11 -18.82 11.61
CA PRO A 177 -4.38 -19.50 11.32
C PRO A 177 -4.75 -20.57 12.36
N TYR A 178 -3.81 -20.99 13.19
CA TYR A 178 -3.96 -22.07 14.18
C TYR A 178 -4.47 -21.61 15.56
N VAL A 179 -4.48 -20.30 15.84
CA VAL A 179 -4.93 -19.77 17.14
C VAL A 179 -6.38 -19.27 17.05
N PRO A 180 -7.42 -20.04 17.44
CA PRO A 180 -8.81 -19.63 17.23
C PRO A 180 -9.15 -18.28 17.93
N TYR A 181 -9.79 -17.36 17.20
CA TYR A 181 -10.30 -16.06 17.70
C TYR A 181 -11.67 -16.17 18.38
N VAL A 182 -12.30 -17.34 18.32
CA VAL A 182 -13.62 -17.54 18.92
C VAL A 182 -13.49 -17.20 20.40
N GLU A 183 -14.51 -16.54 20.97
CA GLU A 183 -14.89 -16.67 22.38
C GLU A 183 -15.14 -18.17 22.66
N SER A 184 -14.08 -18.96 22.57
CA SER A 184 -14.01 -20.37 22.86
C SER A 184 -13.82 -20.45 24.36
N SER A 185 -14.47 -21.42 24.99
CA SER A 185 -14.15 -21.81 26.36
C SER A 185 -12.68 -22.21 26.56
N VAL A 186 -11.91 -22.32 25.45
CA VAL A 186 -10.45 -22.39 25.42
C VAL A 186 -9.89 -21.14 24.72
N THR A 187 -10.13 -19.97 25.31
CA THR A 187 -9.32 -18.78 25.01
C THR A 187 -8.04 -18.96 25.81
N LEU A 188 -6.86 -18.93 25.18
CA LEU A 188 -5.62 -18.80 25.95
C LEU A 188 -5.79 -17.54 26.81
N PRO A 189 -5.77 -17.61 28.15
CA PRO A 189 -6.29 -16.56 29.05
C PRO A 189 -5.54 -15.21 28.95
N TYR A 190 -4.51 -15.13 28.11
CA TYR A 190 -3.64 -13.99 27.92
C TYR A 190 -3.76 -13.36 26.52
N ILE A 191 -4.52 -13.94 25.58
CA ILE A 191 -4.70 -13.39 24.23
C ILE A 191 -5.96 -12.52 24.18
N ASN A 192 -5.87 -11.33 23.60
CA ASN A 192 -6.89 -10.28 23.62
C ASN A 192 -7.36 -9.93 25.03
N ALA A 193 -6.47 -10.04 26.01
CA ALA A 193 -6.73 -9.58 27.38
C ALA A 193 -6.19 -8.15 27.55
N SER A 194 -6.91 -7.30 28.27
CA SER A 194 -6.39 -5.98 28.63
C SER A 194 -5.12 -6.12 29.49
N VAL A 195 -4.12 -5.28 29.23
CA VAL A 195 -2.84 -5.29 29.94
C VAL A 195 -2.68 -4.01 30.75
N ALA A 196 -2.29 -4.13 32.02
CA ALA A 196 -1.94 -2.99 32.86
C ALA A 196 -0.42 -2.78 32.87
N LEU A 197 0.03 -1.60 32.44
CA LEU A 197 1.40 -1.12 32.61
C LEU A 197 1.44 -0.13 33.77
N GLY A 198 1.33 -0.65 35.00
CA GLY A 198 1.24 0.17 36.21
C GLY A 198 0.05 -0.25 37.06
N SER A 199 -0.64 0.75 37.62
CA SER A 199 -1.77 0.53 38.51
C SER A 199 -3.09 0.54 37.72
N PRO A 200 -3.88 -0.54 37.72
CA PRO A 200 -5.11 -0.63 36.92
C PRO A 200 -6.21 0.36 37.36
N VAL A 201 -6.06 1.00 38.51
CA VAL A 201 -6.97 2.07 38.98
C VAL A 201 -6.58 3.45 38.45
N ILE A 202 -5.39 3.60 37.88
CA ILE A 202 -4.93 4.84 37.26
C ILE A 202 -5.42 4.84 35.81
N LYS A 203 -6.14 5.91 35.45
CA LYS A 203 -6.54 6.14 34.06
C LYS A 203 -5.27 6.30 33.22
N GLY A 204 -5.14 5.49 32.16
CA GLY A 204 -3.94 5.49 31.32
C GLY A 204 -3.12 4.20 31.42
N ASP A 205 -3.14 3.55 32.58
CA ASP A 205 -2.28 2.38 32.83
C ASP A 205 -2.88 1.09 32.25
N VAL A 206 -4.18 1.05 31.91
CA VAL A 206 -4.84 -0.11 31.31
C VAL A 206 -5.00 0.06 29.81
N TYR A 207 -4.42 -0.86 29.05
CA TYR A 207 -4.46 -0.90 27.59
C TYR A 207 -5.37 -2.03 27.13
N TYR A 208 -6.31 -1.73 26.24
CA TYR A 208 -7.31 -2.68 25.73
C TYR A 208 -6.98 -3.10 24.30
N PRO A 209 -7.09 -4.39 23.94
CA PRO A 209 -6.88 -4.83 22.56
C PRO A 209 -7.91 -4.16 21.65
N VAL A 210 -7.46 -3.64 20.51
CA VAL A 210 -8.30 -3.02 19.49
C VAL A 210 -8.10 -3.73 18.17
N HIS A 211 -9.20 -4.01 17.48
CA HIS A 211 -9.21 -4.58 16.13
C HIS A 211 -9.94 -3.68 15.12
N ASN A 212 -9.78 -3.99 13.84
CA ASN A 212 -10.57 -3.38 12.76
C ASN A 212 -12.09 -3.44 13.08
N SER A 213 -12.57 -4.58 13.58
CA SER A 213 -13.99 -4.77 13.90
C SER A 213 -14.49 -3.82 15.00
N ASP A 214 -13.65 -3.46 15.97
CA ASP A 214 -14.01 -2.50 17.03
C ASP A 214 -14.14 -1.10 16.45
N PHE A 215 -13.21 -0.70 15.58
CA PHE A 215 -13.31 0.57 14.85
C PHE A 215 -14.57 0.60 13.97
N ARG A 216 -14.90 -0.48 13.27
CA ARG A 216 -16.13 -0.56 12.45
C ARG A 216 -17.39 -0.45 13.30
N LYS A 217 -17.48 -1.16 14.43
CA LYS A 217 -18.61 -1.05 15.37
C LYS A 217 -18.75 0.39 15.87
N TRP A 218 -17.64 1.03 16.24
CA TRP A 218 -17.62 2.44 16.66
C TRP A 218 -18.08 3.37 15.54
N ALA A 219 -17.54 3.24 14.34
CA ALA A 219 -17.86 4.07 13.19
C ALA A 219 -19.35 3.98 12.81
N ILE A 220 -19.92 2.78 12.83
CA ILE A 220 -21.35 2.53 12.59
C ILE A 220 -22.20 3.20 13.68
N ARG A 221 -21.85 3.01 14.95
CA ARG A 221 -22.59 3.57 16.10
C ARG A 221 -22.59 5.10 16.10
N HIS A 222 -21.47 5.70 15.72
CA HIS A 222 -21.29 7.16 15.81
C HIS A 222 -21.51 7.88 14.49
N HIS A 223 -21.77 7.16 13.38
CA HIS A 223 -21.86 7.69 12.02
C HIS A 223 -20.65 8.58 11.67
N ARG A 224 -19.46 8.17 12.11
CA ARG A 224 -18.21 8.93 11.98
C ARG A 224 -17.07 8.03 11.51
N GLY A 225 -16.04 8.64 10.95
CA GLY A 225 -14.95 7.94 10.30
C GLY A 225 -15.33 7.51 8.87
N GLY A 226 -14.55 6.61 8.31
CA GLY A 226 -14.75 6.09 6.96
C GLY A 226 -13.44 5.65 6.33
N ASP A 227 -13.56 4.82 5.30
CA ASP A 227 -12.41 4.34 4.55
C ASP A 227 -12.05 5.37 3.46
N PHE A 228 -10.77 5.63 3.29
CA PHE A 228 -10.27 6.51 2.24
C PHE A 228 -8.99 5.96 1.64
N VAL A 229 -8.68 6.44 0.44
CA VAL A 229 -7.46 6.06 -0.27
C VAL A 229 -6.65 7.32 -0.45
N ILE A 230 -5.40 7.27 -0.02
CA ILE A 230 -4.44 8.34 -0.26
C ILE A 230 -3.73 8.06 -1.58
N TYR A 231 -3.62 9.09 -2.41
CA TYR A 231 -2.69 9.17 -3.52
C TYR A 231 -1.73 10.32 -3.27
N SER A 232 -0.44 10.13 -3.56
CA SER A 232 0.45 11.28 -3.71
C SER A 232 0.16 12.03 -5.02
N ASP A 233 0.79 13.19 -5.18
CA ASP A 233 1.05 13.71 -6.52
C ASP A 233 1.86 12.69 -7.35
N ARG A 234 1.71 12.79 -8.68
CA ARG A 234 2.37 11.89 -9.63
C ARG A 234 3.54 12.59 -10.29
N ARG A 235 4.62 11.84 -10.53
CA ARG A 235 5.81 12.31 -11.22
C ARG A 235 5.99 11.57 -12.54
N TYR A 236 6.21 12.32 -13.61
CA TYR A 236 6.60 11.75 -14.89
C TYR A 236 8.06 11.32 -14.82
N VAL A 237 8.33 10.11 -15.28
CA VAL A 237 9.68 9.55 -15.33
C VAL A 237 9.94 9.04 -16.75
N PRO A 238 10.89 9.64 -17.49
CA PRO A 238 11.36 9.10 -18.76
C PRO A 238 11.95 7.71 -18.57
N VAL A 239 11.66 6.80 -19.50
CA VAL A 239 12.15 5.43 -19.47
C VAL A 239 13.20 5.25 -20.56
N VAL A 240 14.45 5.10 -20.13
CA VAL A 240 15.61 4.91 -21.01
C VAL A 240 16.36 3.64 -20.59
N PRO A 241 16.60 2.68 -21.51
CA PRO A 241 16.00 2.58 -22.84
C PRO A 241 14.47 2.34 -22.75
N PRO A 242 13.70 2.66 -23.80
CA PRO A 242 12.26 2.41 -23.84
C PRO A 242 11.93 0.93 -23.59
N ILE A 243 10.76 0.66 -22.98
CA ILE A 243 10.26 -0.72 -22.88
C ILE A 243 9.57 -1.05 -24.20
N THR A 244 10.08 -2.07 -24.89
CA THR A 244 9.51 -2.56 -26.14
C THR A 244 8.57 -3.72 -25.89
N ILE A 245 7.36 -3.63 -26.45
CA ILE A 245 6.34 -4.68 -26.44
C ILE A 245 5.92 -4.97 -27.89
N ASN A 246 5.82 -6.25 -28.25
CA ASN A 246 5.28 -6.68 -29.54
C ASN A 246 3.81 -7.06 -29.35
N LEU A 247 2.90 -6.46 -30.14
CA LEU A 247 1.43 -6.55 -30.01
C LEU A 247 0.76 -7.28 -31.19
#